data_AF-A0A6H5IYX3-F1
#
_entry.id   AF-A0A6H5IYX3-F1
#
_cell.length_a   1.000
_cell.length_b   1.000
_cell.length_c   1.000
_cell.angle_alpha   90.00
_cell.angle_beta   90.00
_cell.angle_gamma   90.00
#
_symmetry.space_group_name_H-M   'P 1'
#
loop_
_entity.id
_entity.type
_entity.pdbx_description
1 polymer ?
#
loop_
_entity_poly.entity_id
_entity_poly.type
_entity_poly.pdbx_seq_one_letter_code
_entity_poly.pdbx_strand_id
1 'polypeptide(L)'
;MELFFQNCDDVNQSVQVDARDKLGRTPLQLAVASLLPDCIDILYERGSEDLSDFIFPTDSYFAERYKSLKPHISSNGRLRLASGAFAAVEKIVKRGYQLQRSDAMTIMKFFAEYELFEKSSDLEKCWYDDEDFITRANAMLICPGLSRIPNIILDIEEMLEYDGPCLTLDELVRLRPEDAEKLLTYEDYWKFACSNRRRIPRLELAILIREELRMRKQNREYDTK
;
A
#
# COMPACT_ATOMS: atom_id res chain seq x y z
N MET A 1 -0.84 -16.15 -2.05
CA MET A 1 0.42 -16.76 -1.60
C MET A 1 0.17 -17.71 -0.44
N GLU A 2 -0.69 -17.35 0.53
CA GLU A 2 -1.18 -18.25 1.60
C GLU A 2 -1.58 -19.65 1.12
N LEU A 3 -2.51 -19.76 0.16
CA LEU A 3 -2.97 -21.06 -0.37
C LEU A 3 -1.82 -21.93 -0.90
N PHE A 4 -0.78 -21.34 -1.48
CA PHE A 4 0.36 -22.11 -1.97
C PHE A 4 1.11 -22.74 -0.80
N PHE A 5 1.39 -21.95 0.23
CA PHE A 5 2.10 -22.44 1.40
C PHE A 5 1.25 -23.43 2.23
N GLN A 6 -0.05 -23.20 2.36
CA GLN A 6 -0.99 -24.17 2.97
C GLN A 6 -0.94 -25.51 2.24
N ASN A 7 -1.03 -25.51 0.91
CA ASN A 7 -0.91 -26.74 0.13
C ASN A 7 0.44 -27.43 0.33
N CYS A 8 1.54 -26.66 0.44
CA CYS A 8 2.87 -27.20 0.75
C CYS A 8 2.91 -27.85 2.13
N ASP A 9 2.31 -27.23 3.14
CA ASP A 9 2.22 -27.80 4.49
C ASP A 9 1.39 -29.09 4.51
N ASP A 10 0.27 -29.10 3.81
CA ASP A 10 -0.63 -30.26 3.70
C ASP A 10 0.08 -31.48 3.12
N VAL A 11 1.01 -31.27 2.18
CA VAL A 11 1.83 -32.34 1.59
C VAL A 11 3.20 -32.50 2.27
N ASN A 12 3.45 -31.81 3.40
CA ASN A 12 4.72 -31.77 4.12
C ASN A 12 5.94 -31.40 3.24
N GLN A 13 5.72 -30.53 2.24
CA GLN A 13 6.77 -30.03 1.37
C GLN A 13 7.34 -28.73 1.93
N SER A 14 8.60 -28.79 2.38
CA SER A 14 9.34 -27.59 2.77
C SER A 14 9.61 -26.70 1.56
N VAL A 15 9.39 -25.39 1.73
CA VAL A 15 9.66 -24.36 0.73
C VAL A 15 10.81 -23.49 1.22
N GLN A 16 11.87 -23.41 0.42
CA GLN A 16 13.00 -22.54 0.70
C GLN A 16 12.60 -21.07 0.43
N VAL A 17 12.33 -20.31 1.50
CA VAL A 17 11.83 -18.91 1.41
C VAL A 17 12.92 -17.86 1.21
N ASP A 18 14.19 -18.25 1.32
CA ASP A 18 15.37 -17.40 1.05
C ASP A 18 16.01 -17.71 -0.32
N ALA A 19 15.36 -18.56 -1.14
CA ALA A 19 15.89 -18.97 -2.43
C ALA A 19 16.13 -17.77 -3.37
N ARG A 20 17.32 -17.69 -3.95
CA ARG A 20 17.69 -16.61 -4.85
C ARG A 20 17.36 -16.96 -6.30
N ASP A 21 16.80 -16.00 -7.03
CA ASP A 21 16.56 -16.15 -8.46
C ASP A 21 17.86 -16.03 -9.29
N LYS A 22 17.76 -16.07 -10.62
CA LYS A 22 18.92 -15.95 -11.53
C LYS A 22 19.67 -14.62 -11.43
N LEU A 23 19.07 -13.60 -10.82
CA LEU A 23 19.66 -12.29 -10.59
C LEU A 23 20.09 -12.11 -9.12
N GLY A 24 20.07 -13.18 -8.32
CA GLY A 24 20.49 -13.17 -6.93
C GLY A 24 19.45 -12.60 -5.96
N ARG A 25 18.21 -12.39 -6.41
CA ARG A 25 17.17 -11.73 -5.62
C ARG A 25 16.37 -12.73 -4.79
N THR A 26 16.10 -12.40 -3.53
CA THR A 26 15.26 -13.22 -2.64
C THR A 26 13.77 -13.00 -2.91
N PRO A 27 12.88 -13.90 -2.46
CA PRO A 27 11.44 -13.71 -2.58
C PRO A 27 10.96 -12.46 -1.84
N LEU A 28 11.60 -12.12 -0.70
CA LEU A 28 11.31 -10.91 0.06
C LEU A 28 11.62 -9.65 -0.75
N GLN A 29 12.78 -9.60 -1.42
CA GLN A 29 13.13 -8.49 -2.31
C GLN A 29 12.15 -8.36 -3.48
N LEU A 30 11.70 -9.50 -4.04
CA LEU A 30 10.70 -9.51 -5.11
C LEU A 30 9.33 -9.04 -4.63
N ALA A 31 8.93 -9.36 -3.40
CA ALA A 31 7.69 -8.90 -2.79
C ALA A 31 7.69 -7.37 -2.59
N VAL A 32 8.78 -6.82 -2.05
CA VAL A 32 8.98 -5.36 -1.90
C VAL A 32 8.99 -4.68 -3.27
N ALA A 33 9.76 -5.19 -4.23
CA ALA A 33 9.82 -4.63 -5.58
C ALA A 33 8.47 -4.71 -6.33
N SER A 34 7.62 -5.66 -5.95
CA SER A 34 6.29 -5.85 -6.53
C SER A 34 5.18 -5.07 -5.84
N LEU A 35 5.50 -4.34 -4.75
CA LEU A 35 4.53 -3.59 -3.94
C LEU A 35 3.43 -4.50 -3.35
N LEU A 36 3.83 -5.66 -2.83
CA LEU A 36 2.94 -6.69 -2.29
C LEU A 36 3.13 -6.85 -0.76
N PRO A 37 2.52 -5.99 0.07
CA PRO A 37 2.66 -6.05 1.52
C PRO A 37 2.24 -7.39 2.14
N ASP A 38 1.15 -8.03 1.68
CA ASP A 38 0.72 -9.34 2.23
C ASP A 38 1.78 -10.44 2.00
N CYS A 39 2.45 -10.42 0.85
CA CYS A 39 3.52 -11.37 0.57
C CYS A 39 4.70 -11.20 1.52
N ILE A 40 4.93 -9.98 2.00
CA ILE A 40 6.03 -9.69 2.94
C ILE A 40 5.74 -10.39 4.27
N ASP A 41 4.53 -10.25 4.84
CA ASP A 41 4.21 -10.89 6.11
C ASP A 41 4.29 -12.41 6.03
N ILE A 42 3.70 -13.01 4.99
CA ILE A 42 3.74 -14.46 4.78
C ILE A 42 5.19 -14.96 4.69
N LEU A 43 6.06 -14.24 3.97
CA LEU A 43 7.47 -14.63 3.86
C LEU A 43 8.18 -14.55 5.22
N TYR A 44 7.88 -13.55 6.04
CA TYR A 44 8.42 -13.45 7.40
C TYR A 44 7.94 -14.58 8.31
N GLU A 45 6.63 -14.86 8.34
CA GLU A 45 6.05 -15.96 9.13
C GLU A 45 6.64 -17.33 8.75
N ARG A 46 7.14 -17.46 7.52
CA ARG A 46 7.78 -18.68 7.01
C ARG A 46 9.29 -18.73 7.26
N GLY A 47 9.85 -17.79 8.01
CA GLY A 47 11.25 -17.80 8.43
C GLY A 47 12.18 -16.90 7.63
N SER A 48 11.68 -15.92 6.87
CA SER A 48 12.50 -14.90 6.19
C SER A 48 13.02 -13.80 7.14
N GLU A 49 13.19 -14.09 8.44
CA GLU A 49 13.41 -13.10 9.51
C GLU A 49 14.71 -12.32 9.40
N ASP A 50 15.73 -12.82 8.69
CA ASP A 50 17.01 -12.16 8.61
C ASP A 50 17.04 -11.02 7.57
N LEU A 51 16.96 -9.79 8.07
CA LEU A 51 17.11 -8.56 7.28
C LEU A 51 18.57 -8.11 7.13
N SER A 52 19.54 -8.78 7.76
CA SER A 52 20.95 -8.34 7.72
C SER A 52 21.54 -8.37 6.30
N ASP A 53 21.13 -9.35 5.49
CA ASP A 53 21.49 -9.50 4.09
C ASP A 53 20.45 -8.89 3.12
N PHE A 54 19.40 -8.25 3.64
CA PHE A 54 18.37 -7.64 2.79
C PHE A 54 18.88 -6.35 2.15
N ILE A 55 18.92 -6.36 0.82
CA ILE A 55 19.22 -5.17 0.00
C ILE A 55 17.91 -4.64 -0.57
N PHE A 56 17.59 -3.36 -0.34
CA PHE A 56 16.41 -2.73 -0.91
C PHE A 56 16.46 -2.75 -2.45
N PRO A 57 15.33 -2.98 -3.14
CA PRO A 57 15.30 -2.98 -4.59
C PRO A 57 15.84 -1.69 -5.21
N THR A 58 16.62 -1.83 -6.27
CA THR A 58 17.10 -0.69 -7.05
C THR A 58 16.03 -0.20 -8.03
N ASP A 59 16.20 1.02 -8.53
CA ASP A 59 15.33 1.61 -9.55
C ASP A 59 15.21 0.76 -10.83
N SER A 60 16.20 -0.10 -11.11
CA SER A 60 16.17 -1.00 -12.26
C SER A 60 15.00 -1.99 -12.26
N TYR A 61 14.53 -2.44 -11.10
CA TYR A 61 13.47 -3.45 -11.00
C TYR A 61 12.36 -3.12 -9.98
N PHE A 62 12.48 -2.02 -9.24
CA PHE A 62 11.42 -1.55 -8.35
C PHE A 62 10.17 -1.16 -9.14
N ALA A 63 9.03 -1.74 -8.80
CA ALA A 63 7.76 -1.60 -9.50
C ALA A 63 7.77 -1.97 -11.00
N GLU A 64 8.81 -2.68 -11.49
CA GLU A 64 8.99 -3.00 -12.92
C GLU A 64 7.80 -3.73 -13.53
N ARG A 65 7.14 -4.60 -12.74
CA ARG A 65 5.93 -5.33 -13.14
C ARG A 65 4.77 -4.43 -13.59
N TYR A 66 4.79 -3.15 -13.24
CA TYR A 66 3.73 -2.19 -13.59
C TYR A 66 4.12 -1.23 -14.72
N LYS A 67 5.34 -1.36 -15.28
CA LYS A 67 5.86 -0.44 -16.30
C LYS A 67 4.98 -0.35 -17.55
N SER A 68 4.40 -1.47 -17.98
CA SER A 68 3.48 -1.52 -19.13
C SER A 68 2.11 -0.88 -18.84
N LEU A 69 1.72 -0.72 -17.58
CA LEU A 69 0.44 -0.13 -17.17
C LEU A 69 0.49 1.40 -17.10
N LYS A 70 1.68 1.99 -17.15
CA LYS A 70 1.90 3.44 -17.03
C LYS A 70 0.93 4.31 -17.84
N PRO A 71 0.73 4.11 -19.17
CA PRO A 71 -0.12 5.01 -19.96
C PRO A 71 -1.61 4.94 -19.61
N HIS A 72 -2.05 3.91 -18.87
CA HIS A 72 -3.46 3.63 -18.60
C HIS A 72 -3.76 3.45 -17.12
N ILE A 73 -2.84 3.86 -16.24
CA ILE A 73 -3.05 3.67 -14.81
C ILE A 73 -4.23 4.54 -14.35
N SER A 74 -5.25 3.89 -13.79
CA SER A 74 -6.41 4.55 -13.23
C SER A 74 -6.05 5.23 -11.90
N SER A 75 -6.93 6.07 -11.37
CA SER A 75 -6.76 6.67 -10.04
C SER A 75 -6.63 5.61 -8.94
N ASN A 76 -7.51 4.60 -8.95
CA ASN A 76 -7.39 3.46 -8.04
C ASN A 76 -6.07 2.69 -8.26
N GLY A 77 -5.61 2.56 -9.51
CA GLY A 77 -4.30 2.00 -9.81
C GLY A 77 -3.16 2.78 -9.16
N ARG A 78 -3.21 4.12 -9.22
CA ARG A 78 -2.22 4.99 -8.56
C ARG A 78 -2.28 4.87 -7.04
N LEU A 79 -3.48 4.85 -6.43
CA LEU A 79 -3.63 4.61 -5.00
C LEU A 79 -2.96 3.28 -4.63
N ARG A 80 -3.35 2.19 -5.29
CA ARG A 80 -2.82 0.85 -5.01
C ARG A 80 -1.28 0.80 -5.09
N LEU A 81 -0.71 1.48 -6.08
CA LEU A 81 0.75 1.58 -6.21
C LEU A 81 1.39 2.37 -5.06
N ALA A 82 0.85 3.54 -4.74
CA ALA A 82 1.39 4.40 -3.68
C ALA A 82 1.24 3.76 -2.29
N SER A 83 0.04 3.30 -1.93
CA SER A 83 -0.22 2.63 -0.65
C SER A 83 0.53 1.30 -0.54
N GLY A 84 0.66 0.54 -1.63
CA GLY A 84 1.44 -0.70 -1.65
C GLY A 84 2.93 -0.47 -1.42
N ALA A 85 3.49 0.60 -2.01
CA ALA A 85 4.88 0.99 -1.75
C ALA A 85 5.09 1.38 -0.29
N PHE A 86 4.22 2.22 0.27
CA PHE A 86 4.33 2.63 1.67
C PHE A 86 4.13 1.46 2.64
N ALA A 87 3.11 0.62 2.44
CA ALA A 87 2.85 -0.54 3.27
C ALA A 87 4.03 -1.54 3.24
N ALA A 88 4.62 -1.76 2.07
CA ALA A 88 5.81 -2.61 1.95
C ALA A 88 7.00 -2.06 2.74
N VAL A 89 7.26 -0.75 2.63
CA VAL A 89 8.34 -0.07 3.37
C VAL A 89 8.08 -0.10 4.87
N GLU A 90 6.85 0.20 5.30
CA GLU A 90 6.46 0.16 6.71
C GLU A 90 6.69 -1.24 7.31
N LYS A 91 6.33 -2.30 6.59
CA LYS A 91 6.49 -3.69 7.04
C LYS A 91 7.95 -4.10 7.25
N ILE A 92 8.86 -3.68 6.38
CA ILE A 92 10.29 -3.99 6.53
C ILE A 92 10.94 -3.11 7.61
N VAL A 93 10.55 -1.83 7.72
CA VAL A 93 11.05 -0.92 8.76
C VAL A 93 10.62 -1.38 10.14
N LYS A 94 9.36 -1.79 10.33
CA LYS A 94 8.85 -2.37 11.59
C LYS A 94 9.62 -3.61 12.03
N ARG A 95 10.28 -4.30 11.09
CA ARG A 95 11.10 -5.50 11.35
C ARG A 95 12.59 -5.20 11.52
N GLY A 96 12.97 -3.93 11.57
CA GLY A 96 14.33 -3.49 11.87
C GLY A 96 15.13 -3.01 10.66
N TYR A 97 14.54 -3.02 9.45
CA TYR A 97 15.21 -2.45 8.28
C TYR A 97 15.41 -0.95 8.45
N GLN A 98 16.66 -0.49 8.26
CA GLN A 98 17.00 0.93 8.29
C GLN A 98 16.91 1.49 6.88
N LEU A 99 15.86 2.28 6.60
CA LEU A 99 15.65 2.88 5.29
C LEU A 99 16.74 3.90 4.98
N GLN A 100 17.55 3.64 3.97
CA GLN A 100 18.63 4.51 3.56
C GLN A 100 18.14 5.60 2.61
N ARG A 101 18.94 6.67 2.46
CA ARG A 101 18.66 7.76 1.52
C ARG A 101 18.51 7.24 0.08
N SER A 102 19.30 6.24 -0.32
CA SER A 102 19.20 5.59 -1.64
C SER A 102 17.84 4.95 -1.87
N ASP A 103 17.29 4.30 -0.84
CA ASP A 103 16.03 3.56 -0.91
C ASP A 103 14.86 4.54 -1.03
N ALA A 104 14.89 5.59 -0.22
CA ALA A 104 13.97 6.71 -0.33
C ALA A 104 14.02 7.36 -1.71
N MET A 105 15.20 7.52 -2.31
CA MET A 105 15.34 8.02 -3.67
C MET A 105 14.73 7.08 -4.71
N THR A 106 14.87 5.77 -4.56
CA THR A 106 14.19 4.79 -5.44
C THR A 106 12.68 4.95 -5.37
N ILE A 107 12.10 5.05 -4.16
CA ILE A 107 10.67 5.24 -3.96
C ILE A 107 10.20 6.58 -4.57
N MET A 108 10.94 7.67 -4.32
CA MET A 108 10.60 8.99 -4.85
C MET A 108 10.70 9.05 -6.39
N LYS A 109 11.70 8.39 -6.99
CA LYS A 109 11.81 8.26 -8.45
C LYS A 109 10.59 7.53 -9.01
N PHE A 110 10.20 6.42 -8.40
CA PHE A 110 9.00 5.68 -8.77
C PHE A 110 7.74 6.55 -8.69
N PHE A 111 7.58 7.30 -7.61
CA PHE A 111 6.44 8.20 -7.40
C PHE A 111 6.35 9.28 -8.47
N ALA A 112 7.49 9.88 -8.82
CA ALA A 112 7.57 10.87 -9.89
C ALA A 112 7.33 10.24 -11.27
N GLU A 113 7.93 9.08 -11.57
CA GLU A 113 7.82 8.41 -12.86
C GLU A 113 6.38 7.99 -13.18
N TYR A 114 5.61 7.58 -12.16
CA TYR A 114 4.23 7.13 -12.30
C TYR A 114 3.20 8.24 -12.01
N GLU A 115 3.65 9.48 -11.80
CA GLU A 115 2.79 10.64 -11.54
C GLU A 115 1.80 10.35 -10.39
N LEU A 116 2.27 9.62 -9.37
CA LEU A 116 1.43 9.17 -8.24
C LEU A 116 0.99 10.31 -7.32
N PHE A 117 1.52 11.51 -7.57
CA PHE A 117 1.33 12.71 -6.75
C PHE A 117 0.98 13.95 -7.60
N GLU A 118 0.68 13.78 -8.90
CA GLU A 118 0.31 14.93 -9.71
C GLU A 118 -1.02 15.55 -9.26
N LYS A 119 -1.00 16.87 -9.04
CA LYS A 119 -2.20 17.66 -8.77
C LYS A 119 -3.10 17.60 -10.00
N SER A 120 -4.25 16.97 -9.86
CA SER A 120 -5.36 17.20 -10.78
C SER A 120 -5.76 18.68 -10.71
N SER A 121 -5.73 19.39 -11.84
CA SER A 121 -6.26 20.76 -11.96
C SER A 121 -7.74 20.86 -11.57
N ASP A 122 -8.44 19.73 -11.47
CA ASP A 122 -9.86 19.65 -11.08
C ASP A 122 -10.11 19.55 -9.56
N LEU A 123 -9.06 19.48 -8.72
CA LEU A 123 -9.18 19.38 -7.25
C LEU A 123 -9.88 20.60 -6.61
N GLU A 124 -9.97 21.73 -7.31
CA GLU A 124 -10.63 22.96 -6.84
C GLU A 124 -12.16 22.94 -7.05
N LYS A 125 -12.71 22.01 -7.82
CA LYS A 125 -14.16 21.79 -7.85
C LYS A 125 -14.52 20.99 -6.60
N CYS A 126 -15.23 21.62 -5.66
CA CYS A 126 -15.76 20.97 -4.46
C CYS A 126 -16.69 19.80 -4.85
N TRP A 127 -16.12 18.61 -5.02
CA TRP A 127 -16.89 17.39 -5.23
C TRP A 127 -17.63 16.93 -3.96
N TYR A 128 -17.39 17.59 -2.82
CA TYR A 128 -18.23 17.48 -1.62
C TYR A 128 -19.69 17.90 -1.86
N ASP A 129 -19.98 18.59 -2.97
CA ASP A 129 -21.32 19.01 -3.37
C ASP A 129 -21.90 18.09 -4.48
N ASP A 130 -21.17 17.06 -4.91
CA ASP A 130 -21.64 16.07 -5.88
C ASP A 130 -22.40 14.95 -5.12
N GLU A 131 -23.73 15.03 -5.13
CA GLU A 131 -24.61 14.06 -4.45
C GLU A 131 -24.35 12.61 -4.89
N ASP A 132 -23.97 12.43 -6.15
CA ASP A 132 -23.71 11.13 -6.78
C ASP A 132 -22.39 10.54 -6.25
N PHE A 133 -21.41 11.39 -5.96
CA PHE A 133 -20.18 11.03 -5.28
C PHE A 133 -20.40 10.72 -3.81
N ILE A 134 -21.06 11.61 -3.05
CA ILE A 134 -21.33 11.44 -1.62
C ILE A 134 -22.06 10.12 -1.38
N THR A 135 -23.10 9.84 -2.17
CA THR A 135 -23.85 8.57 -2.09
C THR A 135 -22.93 7.36 -2.23
N ARG A 136 -21.97 7.40 -3.16
CA ARG A 136 -21.02 6.30 -3.36
C ARG A 136 -19.97 6.23 -2.26
N ALA A 137 -19.46 7.37 -1.81
CA ALA A 137 -18.45 7.45 -0.76
C ALA A 137 -18.99 6.94 0.59
N ASN A 138 -20.24 7.29 0.92
CA ASN A 138 -20.95 6.79 2.10
C ASN A 138 -21.21 5.28 2.06
N ALA A 139 -21.27 4.68 0.86
CA ALA A 139 -21.42 3.24 0.69
C ALA A 139 -20.09 2.47 0.71
N MET A 140 -18.95 3.16 0.73
CA MET A 140 -17.62 2.55 0.76
C MET A 140 -17.07 2.59 2.18
N LEU A 141 -17.12 1.46 2.88
CA LEU A 141 -16.52 1.30 4.20
C LEU A 141 -15.05 0.86 4.10
N ILE A 142 -14.23 1.42 4.98
CA ILE A 142 -12.85 1.06 5.24
C ILE A 142 -12.80 0.64 6.70
N CYS A 143 -12.50 -0.63 6.94
CA CYS A 143 -12.43 -1.20 8.27
C CYS A 143 -10.99 -1.66 8.53
N PRO A 144 -10.20 -0.87 9.30
CA PRO A 144 -8.81 -1.14 9.59
C PRO A 144 -8.60 -2.54 10.18
N GLY A 145 -7.57 -3.26 9.73
CA GLY A 145 -7.23 -4.57 10.29
C GLY A 145 -8.12 -5.74 9.85
N LEU A 146 -9.22 -5.52 9.12
CA LEU A 146 -9.95 -6.61 8.46
C LEU A 146 -9.17 -7.10 7.23
N SER A 147 -8.64 -8.30 7.34
CA SER A 147 -7.71 -8.88 6.37
C SER A 147 -8.43 -9.71 5.31
N ARG A 148 -9.28 -9.06 4.49
CA ARG A 148 -9.73 -9.48 3.14
C ARG A 148 -11.07 -8.82 2.83
N ILE A 149 -11.12 -8.05 1.76
CA ILE A 149 -12.28 -8.09 0.87
C ILE A 149 -11.74 -7.98 -0.55
N PRO A 150 -12.11 -8.86 -1.49
CA PRO A 150 -12.32 -8.36 -2.84
C PRO A 150 -13.65 -8.87 -3.38
N ASN A 151 -14.62 -7.95 -3.42
CA ASN A 151 -15.88 -8.04 -4.14
C ASN A 151 -16.78 -9.26 -3.81
N ILE A 152 -17.91 -8.93 -3.18
CA ILE A 152 -19.11 -9.76 -2.97
C ILE A 152 -19.01 -10.58 -1.69
N ILE A 153 -19.79 -10.11 -0.70
CA ILE A 153 -20.12 -10.76 0.57
C ILE A 153 -18.89 -10.87 1.47
N LEU A 154 -18.78 -9.93 2.42
CA LEU A 154 -18.21 -10.31 3.71
C LEU A 154 -18.88 -11.62 4.10
N ASP A 155 -18.13 -12.60 4.57
CA ASP A 155 -18.76 -13.52 5.51
C ASP A 155 -19.33 -12.62 6.61
N ILE A 156 -20.67 -12.45 6.60
CA ILE A 156 -21.37 -11.49 7.44
C ILE A 156 -20.96 -11.69 8.89
N GLU A 157 -20.62 -12.93 9.25
CA GLU A 157 -20.03 -13.36 10.50
C GLU A 157 -18.77 -12.58 10.89
N GLU A 158 -17.76 -12.47 10.02
CA GLU A 158 -16.52 -11.73 10.32
C GLU A 158 -16.80 -10.23 10.53
N MET A 159 -17.77 -9.68 9.80
CA MET A 159 -18.18 -8.28 9.98
C MET A 159 -19.01 -8.04 11.25
N LEU A 160 -19.82 -9.02 11.66
CA LEU A 160 -20.60 -8.96 12.90
C LEU A 160 -19.72 -9.10 14.14
N GLU A 161 -18.59 -9.80 14.02
CA GLU A 161 -17.60 -10.00 15.09
C GLU A 161 -16.56 -8.88 15.14
N TYR A 162 -16.44 -8.06 14.11
CA TYR A 162 -15.51 -6.93 14.07
C TYR A 162 -16.00 -5.78 14.98
N ASP A 163 -15.21 -5.48 16.01
CA ASP A 163 -15.47 -4.41 16.99
C ASP A 163 -14.65 -3.13 16.75
N GLY A 164 -13.83 -3.11 15.70
CA GLY A 164 -12.96 -1.99 15.36
C GLY A 164 -13.68 -0.83 14.65
N PRO A 165 -13.00 0.32 14.49
CA PRO A 165 -13.59 1.51 13.90
C PRO A 165 -13.67 1.39 12.37
N CYS A 166 -14.85 1.20 11.78
CA CYS A 166 -15.05 1.39 10.34
C CYS A 166 -15.33 2.86 10.02
N LEU A 167 -14.73 3.36 8.93
CA LEU A 167 -14.99 4.69 8.39
C LEU A 167 -15.52 4.56 6.97
N THR A 168 -16.51 5.38 6.61
CA THR A 168 -16.86 5.58 5.21
C THR A 168 -15.75 6.38 4.51
N LEU A 169 -15.68 6.26 3.18
CA LEU A 169 -14.75 7.07 2.38
C LEU A 169 -15.03 8.57 2.55
N ASP A 170 -16.30 8.97 2.73
CA ASP A 170 -16.65 10.38 2.99
C ASP A 170 -16.10 10.87 4.33
N GLU A 171 -16.30 10.10 5.41
CA GLU A 171 -15.75 10.41 6.73
C GLU A 171 -14.23 10.51 6.68
N LEU A 172 -13.55 9.55 6.04
CA LEU A 172 -12.11 9.56 5.90
C LEU A 172 -11.59 10.79 5.15
N VAL A 173 -12.23 11.16 4.05
CA VAL A 173 -11.83 12.33 3.24
C VAL A 173 -12.04 13.65 3.99
N ARG A 174 -12.92 13.67 5.00
CA ARG A 174 -13.14 14.84 5.87
C ARG A 174 -12.20 14.88 7.08
N LEU A 175 -11.55 13.77 7.43
CA LEU A 175 -10.58 13.75 8.52
C LEU A 175 -9.37 14.62 8.20
N ARG A 176 -8.80 15.19 9.27
CA ARG A 176 -7.44 15.72 9.18
C ARG A 176 -6.47 14.56 8.99
N PRO A 177 -5.39 14.73 8.22
CA PRO A 177 -4.47 13.63 7.96
C PRO A 177 -3.86 13.03 9.24
N GLU A 178 -3.57 13.86 10.25
CA GLU A 178 -3.04 13.40 11.54
C GLU A 178 -4.04 12.57 12.35
N ASP A 179 -5.33 12.74 12.10
CA ASP A 179 -6.38 11.96 12.74
C ASP A 179 -6.65 10.67 11.95
N ALA A 180 -6.55 10.70 10.62
CA ALA A 180 -6.60 9.51 9.78
C ALA A 180 -5.43 8.55 10.06
N GLU A 181 -4.22 9.06 10.27
CA GLU A 181 -3.01 8.26 10.59
C GLU A 181 -3.14 7.48 11.91
N LYS A 182 -3.94 7.99 12.87
CA LYS A 182 -4.21 7.27 14.13
C LYS A 182 -5.17 6.10 13.95
N LEU A 183 -5.94 6.10 12.87
CA LEU A 183 -7.03 5.16 12.63
C LEU A 183 -6.67 4.13 11.54
N LEU A 184 -5.83 4.51 10.57
CA LEU A 184 -5.55 3.74 9.37
C LEU A 184 -4.05 3.64 9.10
N THR A 185 -3.62 2.44 8.71
CA THR A 185 -2.29 2.16 8.20
C THR A 185 -2.25 2.24 6.67
N TYR A 186 -1.06 2.32 6.07
CA TYR A 186 -0.91 2.24 4.62
C TYR A 186 -1.39 0.91 4.04
N GLU A 187 -1.34 -0.15 4.84
CA GLU A 187 -1.89 -1.45 4.47
C GLU A 187 -3.41 -1.39 4.32
N ASP A 188 -4.12 -0.66 5.18
CA ASP A 188 -5.58 -0.50 5.08
C ASP A 188 -5.96 0.22 3.77
N TYR A 189 -5.22 1.27 3.41
CA TYR A 189 -5.38 1.95 2.11
C TYR A 189 -5.08 1.01 0.94
N TRP A 190 -4.07 0.15 1.05
CA TRP A 190 -3.73 -0.81 0.01
C TRP A 190 -4.79 -1.89 -0.14
N LYS A 191 -5.28 -2.45 0.97
CA LYS A 191 -6.36 -3.44 0.99
C LYS A 191 -7.63 -2.86 0.39
N PHE A 192 -7.99 -1.62 0.75
CA PHE A 192 -9.10 -0.90 0.15
C PHE A 192 -8.94 -0.71 -1.38
N ALA A 193 -7.76 -0.29 -1.84
CA ALA A 193 -7.51 -0.11 -3.27
C ALA A 193 -7.57 -1.44 -4.06
N CYS A 194 -7.09 -2.53 -3.44
CA CYS A 194 -7.14 -3.89 -3.99
C CYS A 194 -8.57 -4.46 -4.03
N SER A 195 -9.39 -4.15 -3.02
CA SER A 195 -10.75 -4.65 -2.89
C SER A 195 -11.72 -3.98 -3.85
N ASN A 196 -11.49 -2.71 -4.15
CA ASN A 196 -12.44 -1.88 -4.86
C ASN A 196 -12.20 -1.92 -6.38
N ARG A 197 -13.06 -2.64 -7.12
CA ARG A 197 -13.01 -2.68 -8.59
C ARG A 197 -13.63 -1.45 -9.25
N ARG A 198 -14.32 -0.59 -8.49
CA ARG A 198 -14.98 0.60 -9.03
C ARG A 198 -13.97 1.73 -9.17
N ARG A 199 -14.20 2.64 -10.13
CA ARG A 199 -13.46 3.90 -10.21
C ARG A 199 -13.76 4.71 -8.97
N ILE A 200 -12.83 4.71 -8.02
CA ILE A 200 -12.84 5.69 -6.93
C ILE A 200 -12.41 7.02 -7.56
N PRO A 201 -13.20 8.10 -7.42
CA PRO A 201 -12.83 9.41 -7.90
C PRO A 201 -11.48 9.85 -7.30
N ARG A 202 -10.78 10.70 -8.06
CA ARG A 202 -9.36 11.12 -7.95
C ARG A 202 -8.88 11.73 -6.60
N LEU A 203 -9.59 11.53 -5.49
CA LEU A 203 -9.37 12.11 -4.17
C LEU A 203 -8.25 11.45 -3.35
N GLU A 204 -7.92 10.19 -3.60
CA GLU A 204 -6.93 9.43 -2.79
C GLU A 204 -5.49 9.93 -2.99
N LEU A 205 -5.19 10.47 -4.18
CA LEU A 205 -3.94 11.20 -4.41
C LEU A 205 -3.83 12.39 -3.47
N ALA A 206 -4.91 13.11 -3.15
CA ALA A 206 -4.81 14.30 -2.31
C ALA A 206 -4.46 13.98 -0.85
N ILE A 207 -4.90 12.85 -0.31
CA ILE A 207 -4.56 12.40 1.05
C ILE A 207 -3.09 11.95 1.10
N LEU A 208 -2.65 11.13 0.14
CA LEU A 208 -1.25 10.69 0.02
C LEU A 208 -0.29 11.85 -0.32
N ILE A 209 -0.68 12.79 -1.20
CA ILE A 209 0.08 14.02 -1.51
C ILE A 209 0.19 14.93 -0.30
N ARG A 210 -0.87 15.04 0.53
CA ARG A 210 -0.80 15.81 1.77
C ARG A 210 0.18 15.19 2.77
N GLU A 211 0.19 13.87 2.89
CA GLU A 211 1.19 13.15 3.70
C GLU A 211 2.61 13.27 3.14
N GLU A 212 2.79 13.22 1.82
CA GLU A 212 4.10 13.47 1.19
C GLU A 212 4.61 14.90 1.48
N LEU A 213 3.75 15.91 1.42
CA LEU A 213 4.09 17.29 1.76
C LEU A 213 4.46 17.46 3.24
N ARG A 214 3.89 16.65 4.13
CA ARG A 214 4.26 16.56 5.55
C ARG A 214 5.64 15.91 5.74
N MET A 215 5.90 14.79 5.07
CA MET A 215 7.21 14.10 5.09
C MET A 215 8.33 14.98 4.52
N ARG A 216 8.06 15.74 3.45
CA ARG A 216 8.99 16.73 2.89
C ARG A 216 9.23 17.95 3.80
N LYS A 217 8.32 18.28 4.73
CA LYS A 217 8.53 19.33 5.73
C LYS A 217 9.44 18.84 6.85
N GLN A 218 9.22 17.64 7.38
CA GLN A 218 10.05 17.05 8.43
C GLN A 218 11.49 16.84 7.96
N ASN A 219 11.72 16.39 6.72
CA ASN A 219 13.08 16.24 6.19
C ASN A 219 13.86 17.55 6.03
N ARG A 220 13.20 18.70 5.87
CA ARG A 220 13.90 20.01 5.84
C ARG A 220 14.37 20.46 7.22
N GLU A 221 13.70 20.05 8.29
CA GLU A 221 14.13 20.37 9.66
C GLU A 221 15.41 19.63 10.06
N TYR A 222 15.73 18.51 9.42
CA TYR A 222 17.00 17.78 9.59
C TYR A 222 18.17 18.37 8.78
N ASP A 223 17.90 19.09 7.68
CA ASP A 223 18.93 19.79 6.89
C ASP A 223 19.37 21.13 7.52
N THR A 224 18.76 21.54 8.66
CA THR A 224 19.05 22.82 9.32
C THR A 224 19.75 22.68 10.69
N LYS A 225 20.32 21.51 11.02
CA LYS A 225 21.12 21.29 12.24
C LYS A 225 22.50 20.74 11.93
#